data_AF-A0AAE9EYE3-F1
#
_entry.id   AF-A0AAE9EYE3-F1
#
_cell.length_a   1.000
_cell.length_b   1.000
_cell.length_c   1.000
_cell.angle_alpha   90.00
_cell.angle_beta   90.00
_cell.angle_gamma   90.00
#
_symmetry.space_group_name_H-M   'P 1'
#
loop_
_entity.id
_entity.type
_entity.pdbx_description
1 polymer ?
#
loop_
_entity_poly.entity_id
_entity_poly.type
_entity_poly.pdbx_seq_one_letter_code
_entity_poly.pdbx_strand_id
1 'polypeptide(L)'
;MTLRSLLLYLFFFWTTQIECVAKFEVISVSDSSLVIKMIEAANVTNFDITVQIFDLSKQRLFRRTQLDHVKNDQLLSFDGLKPDTWFAVRIEYRLNFADDITDNALRMTKQEMVVKTKKTSRDDPKKIDQMVAFIDDLFVTKDNIYIGVGSVFKEIKKISTVIVPELRCSKGVLSPVSQQVIQHASFHFDLSKLPKEDRKCSTICVFPYLRILTENAVTETFRAKEWCGSAEEARHLLTNKSLSINILAAFLILILAKMLF
;
A
#
# COMPACT_ATOMS: atom_id res chain seq x y z
N MET A 1 7.36 26.05 39.44
CA MET A 1 6.94 24.82 38.72
C MET A 1 6.48 23.80 39.75
N THR A 2 5.22 23.37 39.71
CA THR A 2 4.69 22.39 40.66
C THR A 2 5.14 20.99 40.26
N LEU A 3 5.34 20.11 41.24
CA LEU A 3 5.71 18.69 41.04
C LEU A 3 4.80 17.97 40.03
N ARG A 4 3.54 18.41 39.95
CA ARG A 4 2.50 17.93 39.04
C ARG A 4 2.79 18.27 37.57
N SER A 5 3.35 19.45 37.28
CA SER A 5 3.76 19.84 35.93
C SER A 5 5.00 19.08 35.45
N LEU A 6 5.91 18.71 36.37
CA LEU A 6 7.09 17.90 36.05
C LEU A 6 6.71 16.44 35.76
N LEU A 7 5.77 15.88 36.52
CA LEU A 7 5.22 14.53 36.32
C LEU A 7 4.45 14.42 35.00
N LEU A 8 3.67 15.43 34.62
CA LEU A 8 2.99 15.48 33.33
C LEU A 8 3.97 15.54 32.15
N TYR A 9 5.08 16.29 32.30
CA TYR A 9 6.15 16.34 31.29
C TYR A 9 6.88 15.00 31.16
N LEU A 10 7.23 14.37 32.29
CA LEU A 10 7.88 13.05 32.31
C LEU A 10 6.97 11.95 31.76
N PHE A 11 5.65 12.01 32.04
CA PHE A 11 4.68 11.08 31.47
C PHE A 11 4.50 11.27 29.96
N PHE A 12 4.51 12.52 29.47
CA PHE A 12 4.49 12.81 28.02
C PHE A 12 5.75 12.32 27.30
N PHE A 13 6.92 12.34 27.95
CA PHE A 13 8.15 11.80 27.38
C PHE A 13 8.23 10.26 27.44
N TRP A 14 7.57 9.63 28.42
CA TRP A 14 7.53 8.16 28.54
C TRP A 14 6.53 7.50 27.60
N THR A 15 5.46 8.18 27.17
CA THR A 15 4.42 7.58 26.32
C THR A 15 4.68 7.67 24.82
N THR A 16 5.80 8.24 24.38
CA THR A 16 6.12 8.36 22.93
C THR A 16 7.33 7.54 22.49
N GLN A 17 7.66 6.44 23.18
CA GLN A 17 8.38 5.36 22.51
C GLN A 17 7.37 4.57 21.65
N ILE A 18 6.97 5.18 20.54
CA ILE A 18 6.46 4.38 19.42
C ILE A 18 7.66 3.55 18.98
N GLU A 19 7.62 2.25 19.22
CA GLU A 19 8.58 1.30 18.64
C GLU A 19 8.41 1.35 17.12
N CYS A 20 9.15 2.26 16.50
CA CYS A 20 9.26 2.37 15.05
C CYS A 20 10.06 1.15 14.58
N VAL A 21 9.39 0.25 13.85
CA VAL A 21 10.01 -0.96 13.30
C VAL A 21 10.59 -0.62 11.95
N ALA A 22 11.91 -0.75 11.82
CA ALA A 22 12.63 -0.47 10.58
C ALA A 22 12.03 -1.25 9.40
N LYS A 23 11.80 -0.55 8.29
CA LYS A 23 11.15 -1.08 7.09
C LYS A 23 11.66 -0.38 5.84
N PHE A 24 11.41 -0.95 4.67
CA PHE A 24 11.77 -0.36 3.41
C PHE A 24 10.63 0.44 2.79
N GLU A 25 10.93 1.59 2.21
CA GLU A 25 9.97 2.39 1.46
C GLU A 25 10.54 2.73 0.08
N VAL A 26 9.64 2.83 -0.90
CA VAL A 26 9.98 3.35 -2.23
C VAL A 26 10.06 4.86 -2.15
N ILE A 27 11.23 5.42 -2.47
CA ILE A 27 11.48 6.85 -2.39
C ILE A 27 11.30 7.52 -3.75
N SER A 28 11.65 6.82 -4.83
CA SER A 28 11.47 7.33 -6.19
C SER A 28 11.38 6.21 -7.20
N VAL A 29 10.60 6.45 -8.25
CA VAL A 29 10.44 5.54 -9.38
C VAL A 29 10.52 6.33 -10.67
N SER A 30 11.48 6.00 -11.53
CA SER A 30 11.56 6.55 -12.89
C SER A 30 10.94 5.58 -13.90
N ASP A 31 11.15 5.85 -15.18
CA ASP A 31 10.81 4.94 -16.26
C ASP A 31 11.74 3.73 -16.33
N SER A 32 12.94 3.80 -15.75
CA SER A 32 13.92 2.71 -15.79
C SER A 32 14.57 2.35 -14.46
N SER A 33 14.17 2.96 -13.35
CA SER A 33 14.80 2.73 -12.05
C SER A 33 13.82 2.78 -10.88
N LEU A 34 14.16 2.04 -9.84
CA LEU A 34 13.48 2.01 -8.55
C LEU A 34 14.51 2.31 -7.46
N VAL A 35 14.20 3.27 -6.59
CA VAL A 35 15.01 3.58 -5.41
C VAL A 35 14.22 3.29 -4.15
N ILE A 36 14.80 2.47 -3.28
CA ILE A 36 14.25 2.16 -1.97
C ILE A 36 15.21 2.60 -0.87
N LYS A 37 14.66 2.88 0.31
CA LYS A 37 15.41 3.26 1.50
C LYS A 37 14.83 2.58 2.72
N MET A 38 15.70 2.24 3.67
CA MET A 38 15.25 1.90 5.02
C MET A 38 14.80 3.17 5.77
N ILE A 39 13.63 3.11 6.36
CA ILE A 39 13.07 4.14 7.22
C ILE A 39 12.88 3.57 8.63
N GLU A 40 12.67 4.44 9.62
CA GLU A 40 12.43 4.01 11.00
C GLU A 40 13.58 3.17 11.59
N ALA A 41 14.81 3.45 11.15
CA ALA A 41 16.01 2.63 11.39
C ALA A 41 16.97 3.18 12.46
N ALA A 42 16.48 4.01 13.39
CA ALA A 42 17.33 4.73 14.35
C ALA A 42 18.26 3.82 15.16
N ASN A 43 17.79 2.60 15.49
CA ASN A 43 18.54 1.64 16.31
C ASN A 43 19.27 0.57 15.48
N VAL A 44 19.13 0.58 14.15
CA VAL A 44 19.78 -0.38 13.23
C VAL A 44 21.17 0.14 12.88
N THR A 45 22.22 -0.65 13.08
CA THR A 45 23.59 -0.27 12.68
C THR A 45 23.87 -0.62 11.22
N ASN A 46 23.53 -1.85 10.84
CA ASN A 46 23.65 -2.36 9.49
C ASN A 46 22.65 -3.50 9.26
N PHE A 47 22.54 -3.96 8.03
CA PHE A 47 21.63 -5.05 7.67
C PHE A 47 22.14 -5.86 6.48
N ASP A 48 21.73 -7.12 6.44
CA ASP A 48 21.85 -7.96 5.24
C ASP A 48 20.53 -7.95 4.50
N ILE A 49 20.55 -7.95 3.18
CA ILE A 49 19.36 -7.84 2.34
C ILE A 49 19.47 -8.70 1.09
N THR A 50 18.38 -9.38 0.76
CA THR A 50 18.12 -9.96 -0.55
C THR A 50 16.90 -9.28 -1.16
N VAL A 51 17.08 -8.66 -2.32
CA VAL A 51 16.00 -8.05 -3.10
C VAL A 51 15.76 -8.88 -4.36
N GLN A 52 14.51 -9.31 -4.53
CA GLN A 52 14.04 -9.99 -5.73
C GLN A 52 13.01 -9.10 -6.43
N ILE A 53 13.24 -8.77 -7.69
CA ILE A 53 12.35 -7.97 -8.52
C ILE A 53 11.75 -8.89 -9.57
N PHE A 54 10.43 -8.96 -9.63
CA PHE A 54 9.66 -9.76 -10.58
C PHE A 54 8.99 -8.82 -11.60
N ASP A 55 9.22 -9.06 -12.88
CA ASP A 55 8.51 -8.39 -13.98
C ASP A 55 7.12 -9.03 -14.11
N LEU A 56 6.07 -8.29 -13.75
CA LEU A 56 4.70 -8.82 -13.75
C LEU A 56 4.16 -9.01 -15.16
N SER A 57 4.61 -8.21 -16.12
CA SER A 57 4.21 -8.37 -17.53
C SER A 57 4.80 -9.63 -18.14
N LYS A 58 5.98 -10.06 -17.69
CA LYS A 58 6.64 -11.31 -18.12
C LYS A 58 6.47 -12.48 -17.14
N GLN A 59 5.82 -12.27 -15.99
CA GLN A 59 5.59 -13.31 -14.97
C GLN A 59 6.86 -14.07 -14.56
N ARG A 60 7.99 -13.36 -14.40
CA ARG A 60 9.28 -13.99 -14.10
C ARG A 60 10.13 -13.12 -13.19
N LEU A 61 11.07 -13.75 -12.49
CA LEU A 61 12.14 -13.06 -11.78
C LEU A 61 12.97 -12.26 -12.80
N PHE A 62 13.01 -10.94 -12.63
CA PHE A 62 13.80 -10.03 -13.45
C PHE A 62 15.23 -9.90 -12.91
N ARG A 63 15.35 -9.71 -11.59
CA ARG A 63 16.64 -9.54 -10.92
C ARG A 63 16.59 -10.08 -9.50
N ARG A 64 17.68 -10.67 -9.05
CA ARG A 64 17.98 -10.91 -7.64
C ARG A 64 19.28 -10.20 -7.29
N THR A 65 19.30 -9.54 -6.14
CA THR A 65 20.47 -8.82 -5.62
C THR A 65 20.59 -9.15 -4.14
N GLN A 66 21.79 -9.51 -3.71
CA GLN A 66 22.11 -9.78 -2.31
C GLN A 66 23.24 -8.86 -1.89
N LEU A 67 23.09 -8.21 -0.74
CA LEU A 67 24.08 -7.32 -0.15
C LEU A 67 24.16 -7.64 1.33
N ASP A 68 25.37 -7.73 1.85
CA ASP A 68 25.62 -8.00 3.26
C ASP A 68 26.24 -6.76 3.91
N HIS A 69 25.96 -6.54 5.20
CA HIS A 69 26.51 -5.44 6.01
C HIS A 69 26.25 -4.04 5.44
N VAL A 70 25.07 -3.81 4.85
CA VAL A 70 24.64 -2.52 4.31
C VAL A 70 24.36 -1.54 5.46
N LYS A 71 24.84 -0.30 5.34
CA LYS A 71 24.56 0.74 6.35
C LYS A 71 23.10 1.20 6.29
N ASN A 72 22.53 1.53 7.44
CA ASN A 72 21.12 1.93 7.59
C ASN A 72 20.72 3.20 6.81
N ASP A 73 21.67 4.06 6.45
CA ASP A 73 21.46 5.32 5.73
C ASP A 73 21.56 5.19 4.20
N GLN A 74 21.96 4.01 3.71
CA GLN A 74 22.22 3.77 2.30
C GLN A 74 20.94 3.70 1.46
N LEU A 75 20.96 4.40 0.33
CA LEU A 75 19.95 4.26 -0.73
C LEU A 75 20.28 3.06 -1.61
N LEU A 76 19.25 2.26 -1.93
CA LEU A 76 19.37 1.12 -2.82
C LEU A 76 18.68 1.45 -4.15
N SER A 77 19.46 1.60 -5.22
CA SER A 77 18.95 1.85 -6.57
C SER A 77 18.99 0.59 -7.42
N PHE A 78 17.92 0.34 -8.15
CA PHE A 78 17.78 -0.77 -9.08
C PHE A 78 17.46 -0.24 -10.48
N ASP A 79 18.47 -0.12 -11.33
CA ASP A 79 18.35 0.43 -12.68
C ASP A 79 18.11 -0.64 -13.75
N GLY A 80 17.71 -0.22 -14.96
CA GLY A 80 17.45 -1.11 -16.09
C GLY A 80 16.06 -1.75 -16.09
N LEU A 81 15.12 -1.22 -15.29
CA LEU A 81 13.72 -1.59 -15.35
C LEU A 81 13.10 -1.12 -16.69
N LYS A 82 11.99 -1.73 -17.07
CA LYS A 82 11.26 -1.34 -18.28
C LYS A 82 10.26 -0.23 -17.95
N PRO A 83 10.08 0.76 -18.86
CA PRO A 83 9.03 1.77 -18.72
C PRO A 83 7.63 1.16 -18.68
N ASP A 84 6.70 1.86 -18.04
CA ASP A 84 5.26 1.56 -17.97
C ASP A 84 4.93 0.12 -17.53
N THR A 85 5.77 -0.46 -16.68
CA THR A 85 5.72 -1.88 -16.31
C THR A 85 5.51 -2.03 -14.80
N TRP A 86 4.65 -2.96 -14.41
CA TRP A 86 4.48 -3.32 -13.00
C TRP A 86 5.54 -4.32 -12.56
N PHE A 87 6.13 -4.06 -11.41
CA PHE A 87 7.08 -4.94 -10.74
C PHE A 87 6.60 -5.29 -9.35
N ALA A 88 6.73 -6.56 -8.97
CA ALA A 88 6.65 -6.96 -7.57
C ALA A 88 8.07 -7.11 -7.01
N VAL A 89 8.29 -6.55 -5.84
CA VAL A 89 9.60 -6.55 -5.17
C VAL A 89 9.43 -7.26 -3.83
N ARG A 90 10.21 -8.32 -3.63
CA ARG A 90 10.35 -9.02 -2.36
C ARG A 90 11.70 -8.66 -1.76
N ILE A 91 11.66 -8.16 -0.54
CA ILE A 91 12.82 -7.79 0.24
C ILE A 91 12.86 -8.71 1.45
N GLU A 92 13.91 -9.51 1.53
CA GLU A 92 14.23 -10.32 2.71
C GLU A 92 15.43 -9.67 3.37
N TYR A 93 15.33 -9.32 4.65
CA TYR A 93 16.39 -8.61 5.34
C TYR A 93 16.55 -9.04 6.79
N ARG A 94 17.78 -8.88 7.27
CA ARG A 94 18.20 -9.17 8.63
C ARG A 94 18.84 -7.93 9.22
N LEU A 95 18.27 -7.42 10.30
CA LEU A 95 18.72 -6.18 10.95
C LEU A 95 19.73 -6.50 12.04
N ASN A 96 20.80 -5.72 12.10
CA ASN A 96 21.75 -5.73 13.20
C ASN A 96 21.59 -4.43 14.01
N PHE A 97 21.41 -4.54 15.33
CA PHE A 97 21.15 -3.41 16.21
C PHE A 97 22.38 -3.05 17.05
N ALA A 98 22.44 -1.81 17.55
CA ALA A 98 23.59 -1.32 18.32
C ALA A 98 23.71 -1.94 19.72
N ASP A 99 22.57 -2.20 20.37
CA ASP A 99 22.50 -2.50 21.81
C ASP A 99 22.12 -3.97 22.12
N ASP A 100 22.04 -4.85 21.12
CA ASP A 100 21.49 -6.19 21.32
C ASP A 100 22.58 -7.27 21.52
N ILE A 101 22.65 -7.79 22.77
CA ILE A 101 23.42 -8.97 23.19
C ILE A 101 22.56 -10.25 23.03
N THR A 102 21.29 -10.14 22.61
CA THR A 102 20.32 -11.25 22.61
C THR A 102 19.57 -11.40 21.29
N ASP A 103 19.90 -12.47 20.56
CA ASP A 103 19.10 -13.31 19.61
C ASP A 103 18.18 -12.70 18.52
N ASN A 104 17.87 -11.39 18.52
CA ASN A 104 17.08 -10.74 17.46
C ASN A 104 17.82 -10.71 16.11
N ALA A 105 19.14 -10.89 16.14
CA ALA A 105 20.01 -11.02 14.97
C ALA A 105 19.68 -12.24 14.08
N LEU A 106 18.79 -13.16 14.51
CA LEU A 106 18.42 -14.36 13.74
C LEU A 106 17.13 -14.23 12.93
N ARG A 107 16.30 -13.20 13.14
CA ARG A 107 14.98 -13.14 12.49
C ARG A 107 15.05 -12.46 11.12
N MET A 108 15.06 -13.29 10.07
CA MET A 108 14.84 -12.82 8.70
C MET A 108 13.43 -12.25 8.57
N THR A 109 13.34 -10.99 8.14
CA THR A 109 12.07 -10.29 7.91
C THR A 109 11.80 -10.21 6.40
N LYS A 110 10.56 -10.48 6.00
CA LYS A 110 10.12 -10.37 4.61
C LYS A 110 9.17 -9.18 4.45
N GLN A 111 9.46 -8.34 3.47
CA GLN A 111 8.59 -7.25 3.03
C GLN A 111 8.35 -7.34 1.52
N GLU A 112 7.12 -7.07 1.11
CA GLU A 112 6.73 -7.08 -0.30
C GLU A 112 6.12 -5.74 -0.68
N MET A 113 6.36 -5.33 -1.92
CA MET A 113 5.78 -4.13 -2.49
C MET A 113 5.54 -4.34 -3.98
N VAL A 114 4.55 -3.63 -4.53
CA VAL A 114 4.23 -3.67 -5.95
C VAL A 114 4.22 -2.24 -6.46
N VAL A 115 4.94 -2.00 -7.55
CA VAL A 115 5.22 -0.64 -8.03
C VAL A 115 5.20 -0.62 -9.55
N LYS A 116 4.68 0.47 -10.12
CA LYS A 116 4.70 0.70 -11.57
C LYS A 116 5.80 1.70 -11.93
N THR A 117 6.65 1.35 -12.89
CA THR A 117 7.59 2.30 -13.49
C THR A 117 6.85 3.36 -14.30
N LYS A 118 7.50 4.51 -14.48
CA LYS A 118 6.97 5.62 -15.26
C LYS A 118 6.97 5.30 -16.74
N LYS A 119 6.12 6.02 -17.47
CA LYS A 119 6.05 5.86 -18.92
C LYS A 119 7.21 6.57 -19.58
N THR A 120 7.61 7.71 -19.03
CA THR A 120 8.71 8.53 -19.54
C THR A 120 9.54 9.12 -18.41
N SER A 121 10.79 9.45 -18.70
CA SER A 121 11.70 10.16 -17.79
C SER A 121 11.26 11.58 -17.39
N ARG A 122 10.22 12.13 -18.05
CA ARG A 122 9.65 13.45 -17.73
C ARG A 122 8.61 13.39 -16.61
N ASP A 123 8.09 12.20 -16.30
CA ASP A 123 7.11 12.01 -15.24
C ASP A 123 7.77 12.28 -13.88
N ASP A 124 7.04 12.87 -12.93
CA ASP A 124 7.57 13.13 -11.59
C ASP A 124 7.90 11.80 -10.87
N PRO A 125 9.18 11.55 -10.54
CA PRO A 125 9.59 10.29 -9.94
C PRO A 125 9.13 10.13 -8.48
N LYS A 126 8.69 11.21 -7.82
CA LYS A 126 8.14 11.18 -6.46
C LYS A 126 6.66 10.80 -6.42
N LYS A 127 5.94 10.95 -7.52
CA LYS A 127 4.54 10.50 -7.62
C LYS A 127 4.52 8.99 -7.86
N ILE A 128 4.52 8.18 -6.81
CA ILE A 128 4.70 6.73 -6.94
C ILE A 128 3.36 6.00 -7.13
N ASP A 129 3.26 5.16 -8.17
CA ASP A 129 2.07 4.33 -8.42
C ASP A 129 2.26 2.94 -7.79
N GLN A 130 1.58 2.70 -6.67
CA GLN A 130 1.65 1.46 -5.88
C GLN A 130 0.28 0.80 -5.63
N MET A 131 -0.81 1.54 -5.87
CA MET A 131 -2.16 1.06 -5.62
C MET A 131 -2.62 0.16 -6.76
N VAL A 132 -2.63 -1.15 -6.52
CA VAL A 132 -3.08 -2.16 -7.51
C VAL A 132 -4.58 -2.46 -7.40
N ALA A 133 -5.18 -2.11 -6.26
CA ALA A 133 -6.60 -2.21 -6.01
C ALA A 133 -7.14 -0.85 -5.59
N PHE A 134 -8.39 -0.58 -5.93
CA PHE A 134 -9.05 0.68 -5.61
C PHE A 134 -10.51 0.45 -5.27
N ILE A 135 -11.05 1.26 -4.38
CA ILE A 135 -12.48 1.30 -4.11
C ILE A 135 -13.17 1.95 -5.32
N ASP A 136 -14.20 1.29 -5.83
CA ASP A 136 -15.00 1.75 -6.98
C ASP A 136 -16.50 1.88 -6.67
N ASP A 137 -16.96 1.34 -5.54
CA ASP A 137 -18.31 1.53 -5.03
C ASP A 137 -18.31 1.54 -3.49
N LEU A 138 -19.23 2.27 -2.89
CA LEU A 138 -19.42 2.34 -1.45
C LEU A 138 -20.87 2.67 -1.12
N PHE A 139 -21.52 1.77 -0.39
CA PHE A 139 -22.86 1.99 0.15
C PHE A 139 -22.86 1.76 1.67
N VAL A 140 -23.30 2.77 2.42
CA VAL A 140 -23.27 2.75 3.89
C VAL A 140 -24.66 3.04 4.43
N THR A 141 -25.12 2.16 5.32
CA THR A 141 -26.34 2.31 6.10
C THR A 141 -26.00 2.20 7.58
N LYS A 142 -27.01 2.29 8.45
CA LYS A 142 -26.84 2.13 9.90
C LYS A 142 -26.24 0.77 10.29
N ASP A 143 -26.64 -0.29 9.60
CA ASP A 143 -26.28 -1.67 9.97
C ASP A 143 -25.39 -2.37 8.93
N ASN A 144 -25.12 -1.73 7.78
CA ASN A 144 -24.39 -2.36 6.70
C ASN A 144 -23.41 -1.39 6.03
N ILE A 145 -22.23 -1.91 5.70
CA ILE A 145 -21.27 -1.25 4.81
C ILE A 145 -20.99 -2.21 3.67
N TYR A 146 -21.17 -1.75 2.44
CA TYR A 146 -20.80 -2.46 1.22
C TYR A 146 -19.67 -1.71 0.55
N ILE A 147 -18.60 -2.40 0.22
CA ILE A 147 -17.49 -1.85 -0.57
C ILE A 147 -17.34 -2.64 -1.86
N GLY A 148 -17.21 -1.90 -2.95
CA GLY A 148 -16.77 -2.40 -4.24
C GLY A 148 -15.29 -2.17 -4.41
N VAL A 149 -14.56 -3.19 -4.84
CA VAL A 149 -13.12 -3.11 -5.10
C VAL A 149 -12.80 -3.60 -6.51
N GLY A 150 -12.14 -2.74 -7.27
CA GLY A 150 -11.54 -3.05 -8.57
C GLY A 150 -10.04 -3.28 -8.49
N SER A 151 -9.46 -3.85 -9.55
CA SER A 151 -8.01 -4.06 -9.70
C SER A 151 -7.50 -3.46 -11.01
N VAL A 152 -6.22 -3.08 -11.04
CA VAL A 152 -5.50 -2.68 -12.26
C VAL A 152 -5.17 -3.87 -13.17
N PHE A 153 -5.09 -5.09 -12.62
CA PHE A 153 -4.77 -6.31 -13.37
C PHE A 153 -6.03 -7.00 -13.86
N LYS A 154 -6.80 -6.29 -14.69
CA LYS A 154 -7.98 -6.87 -15.36
C LYS A 154 -7.49 -7.84 -16.43
N GLU A 155 -8.05 -9.05 -16.45
CA GLU A 155 -7.94 -10.00 -17.56
C GLU A 155 -6.53 -10.59 -17.84
N ILE A 156 -5.54 -10.34 -16.98
CA ILE A 156 -4.23 -10.99 -17.10
C ILE A 156 -4.35 -12.42 -16.55
N LYS A 157 -4.51 -13.41 -17.45
CA LYS A 157 -4.78 -14.83 -17.09
C LYS A 157 -3.88 -15.42 -15.99
N LYS A 158 -2.63 -14.95 -15.87
CA LYS A 158 -1.65 -15.47 -14.90
C LYS A 158 -1.47 -14.59 -13.66
N ILE A 159 -2.24 -13.52 -13.51
CA ILE A 159 -2.21 -12.65 -12.33
C ILE A 159 -3.62 -12.55 -11.79
N SER A 160 -3.82 -12.96 -10.54
CA SER A 160 -5.06 -12.73 -9.82
C SER A 160 -4.84 -11.78 -8.64
N THR A 161 -5.75 -10.83 -8.47
CA THR A 161 -5.78 -9.96 -7.29
C THR A 161 -6.80 -10.51 -6.32
N VAL A 162 -6.37 -10.89 -5.13
CA VAL A 162 -7.24 -11.31 -4.02
C VAL A 162 -7.28 -10.20 -3.00
N ILE A 163 -8.48 -9.82 -2.58
CA ILE A 163 -8.68 -8.77 -1.58
C ILE A 163 -9.07 -9.41 -0.27
N VAL A 164 -8.35 -9.03 0.78
CA VAL A 164 -8.74 -9.27 2.17
C VAL A 164 -9.25 -7.93 2.72
N PRO A 165 -10.56 -7.79 2.92
CA PRO A 165 -11.13 -6.58 3.49
C PRO A 165 -11.23 -6.69 5.02
N GLU A 166 -11.04 -5.58 5.71
CA GLU A 166 -11.22 -5.48 7.15
C GLU A 166 -11.96 -4.19 7.49
N LEU A 167 -12.82 -4.26 8.49
CA LEU A 167 -13.45 -3.11 9.10
C LEU A 167 -13.09 -3.10 10.58
N ARG A 168 -12.34 -2.08 10.98
CA ARG A 168 -11.89 -1.89 12.36
C ARG A 168 -12.95 -1.20 13.18
N CYS A 169 -13.36 -1.86 14.24
CA CYS A 169 -14.37 -1.41 15.18
C CYS A 169 -13.80 -1.35 16.61
N SER A 170 -14.52 -0.70 17.52
CA SER A 170 -14.03 -0.41 18.88
C SER A 170 -13.56 -1.63 19.68
N LYS A 171 -14.10 -2.82 19.43
CA LYS A 171 -13.71 -4.06 20.12
C LYS A 171 -13.29 -5.20 19.20
N GLY A 172 -12.95 -4.92 17.94
CA GLY A 172 -12.49 -5.98 17.04
C GLY A 172 -12.47 -5.60 15.57
N VAL A 173 -12.24 -6.61 14.74
CA VAL A 173 -12.20 -6.49 13.28
C VAL A 173 -13.29 -7.35 12.68
N LEU A 174 -14.13 -6.76 11.85
CA LEU A 174 -15.03 -7.49 10.97
C LEU A 174 -14.32 -7.73 9.64
N SER A 175 -14.23 -8.98 9.21
CA SER A 175 -13.63 -9.34 7.93
C SER A 175 -14.53 -10.35 7.20
N PRO A 176 -15.24 -9.94 6.14
CA PRO A 176 -15.93 -10.89 5.27
C PRO A 176 -14.92 -11.72 4.49
N VAL A 177 -15.40 -12.79 3.86
CA VAL A 177 -14.56 -13.72 3.10
C VAL A 177 -13.79 -12.98 2.00
N SER A 178 -12.49 -13.26 1.91
CA SER A 178 -11.63 -12.74 0.85
C SER A 178 -12.08 -13.20 -0.53
N GLN A 179 -12.01 -12.31 -1.53
CA GLN A 179 -12.48 -12.61 -2.89
C GLN A 179 -11.43 -12.23 -3.92
N GLN A 180 -11.39 -12.99 -5.02
CA GLN A 180 -10.61 -12.63 -6.20
C GLN A 180 -11.36 -11.59 -7.02
N VAL A 181 -10.67 -10.53 -7.42
CA VAL A 181 -11.18 -9.50 -8.32
C VAL A 181 -11.01 -9.97 -9.76
N ILE A 182 -12.13 -10.20 -10.45
CA ILE A 182 -12.13 -10.48 -11.90
C ILE A 182 -12.27 -9.16 -12.66
N GLN A 183 -13.35 -8.44 -12.38
CA GLN A 183 -13.58 -7.06 -12.81
C GLN A 183 -13.89 -6.16 -11.62
N HIS A 184 -14.63 -6.72 -10.66
CA HIS A 184 -15.10 -6.11 -9.44
C HIS A 184 -15.27 -7.21 -8.38
N ALA A 185 -15.06 -6.87 -7.11
CA ALA A 185 -15.42 -7.71 -5.97
C ALA A 185 -16.17 -6.87 -4.94
N SER A 186 -17.31 -7.37 -4.47
CA SER A 186 -18.16 -6.68 -3.50
C SER A 186 -18.05 -7.35 -2.13
N PHE A 187 -17.84 -6.56 -1.10
CA PHE A 187 -17.71 -7.02 0.27
C PHE A 187 -18.76 -6.38 1.15
N HIS A 188 -19.46 -7.20 1.92
CA HIS A 188 -20.51 -6.78 2.85
C HIS A 188 -20.04 -6.94 4.28
N PHE A 189 -19.93 -5.83 4.99
CA PHE A 189 -19.77 -5.78 6.43
C PHE A 189 -21.15 -5.62 7.09
N ASP A 190 -21.59 -6.69 7.73
CA ASP A 190 -22.83 -6.74 8.49
C ASP A 190 -22.57 -6.36 9.95
N LEU A 191 -22.92 -5.12 10.31
CA LEU A 191 -22.76 -4.58 11.66
C LEU A 191 -23.82 -5.13 12.62
N SER A 192 -24.89 -5.76 12.12
CA SER A 192 -25.91 -6.35 12.98
C SER A 192 -25.35 -7.50 13.83
N LYS A 193 -24.31 -8.17 13.32
CA LYS A 193 -23.56 -9.23 13.99
C LYS A 193 -22.73 -8.74 15.18
N LEU A 194 -22.53 -7.43 15.32
CA LEU A 194 -21.84 -6.84 16.46
C LEU A 194 -22.81 -6.43 17.57
N PRO A 195 -22.44 -6.64 18.85
CA PRO A 195 -23.11 -6.00 19.98
C PRO A 195 -23.21 -4.49 19.78
N LYS A 196 -24.27 -3.84 20.28
CA LYS A 196 -24.55 -2.41 20.00
C LYS A 196 -23.39 -1.50 20.40
N GLU A 197 -22.75 -1.81 21.52
CA GLU A 197 -21.58 -1.14 22.06
C GLU A 197 -20.32 -1.25 21.16
N ASP A 198 -20.28 -2.24 20.26
CA ASP A 198 -19.14 -2.55 19.41
C ASP A 198 -19.31 -2.08 17.96
N ARG A 199 -20.49 -1.54 17.61
CA ARG A 199 -20.81 -1.03 16.26
C ARG A 199 -20.11 0.26 15.87
N LYS A 200 -19.21 0.77 16.71
CA LYS A 200 -18.40 1.95 16.41
C LYS A 200 -17.22 1.55 15.53
N CYS A 201 -17.44 1.53 14.23
CA CYS A 201 -16.41 1.21 13.23
C CYS A 201 -15.89 2.49 12.58
N SER A 202 -14.57 2.64 12.52
CA SER A 202 -13.92 3.89 12.08
C SER A 202 -13.12 3.75 10.80
N THR A 203 -12.58 2.55 10.52
CA THR A 203 -11.56 2.37 9.47
C THR A 203 -11.87 1.13 8.64
N ILE A 204 -12.06 1.33 7.35
CA ILE A 204 -12.11 0.29 6.32
C ILE A 204 -10.67 0.11 5.82
N CYS A 205 -10.20 -1.12 5.79
CA CYS A 205 -8.91 -1.50 5.22
C CYS A 205 -9.11 -2.51 4.07
N VAL A 206 -8.40 -2.27 2.98
CA VAL A 206 -8.37 -3.12 1.78
C VAL A 206 -6.94 -3.60 1.61
N PHE A 207 -6.71 -4.89 1.83
CA PHE A 207 -5.41 -5.54 1.68
C PHE A 207 -5.35 -6.34 0.37
N PRO A 208 -4.72 -5.81 -0.68
CA PRO A 208 -4.55 -6.53 -1.93
C PRO A 208 -3.36 -7.50 -1.89
N TYR A 209 -3.61 -8.73 -2.32
CA TYR A 209 -2.60 -9.76 -2.56
C TYR A 209 -2.61 -10.14 -4.04
N LEU A 210 -1.46 -10.06 -4.70
CA LEU A 210 -1.28 -10.53 -6.06
C LEU A 210 -0.77 -11.96 -6.04
N ARG A 211 -1.48 -12.86 -6.71
CA ARG A 211 -1.00 -14.22 -7.00
C ARG A 211 -0.58 -14.27 -8.46
N ILE A 212 0.66 -14.64 -8.71
CA ILE A 212 1.24 -14.70 -10.05
C ILE A 212 1.66 -16.13 -10.34
N LEU A 213 1.15 -16.69 -11.43
CA LEU A 213 1.66 -17.93 -11.98
C LEU A 213 2.88 -17.60 -12.86
N THR A 214 4.06 -17.93 -12.35
CA THR A 214 5.32 -17.67 -13.05
C THR A 214 5.48 -18.52 -14.31
N GLU A 215 6.43 -18.16 -15.18
CA GLU A 215 6.79 -18.97 -16.36
C GLU A 215 7.18 -20.42 -15.99
N ASN A 216 7.73 -20.63 -14.79
CA ASN A 216 8.12 -21.95 -14.28
C ASN A 216 6.97 -22.71 -13.57
N ALA A 217 5.72 -22.28 -13.76
CA ALA A 217 4.53 -22.84 -13.11
C ALA A 217 4.53 -22.78 -11.56
N VAL A 218 5.41 -21.97 -10.96
CA VAL A 218 5.39 -21.67 -9.51
C VAL A 218 4.42 -20.52 -9.28
N THR A 219 3.54 -20.66 -8.29
CA THR A 219 2.66 -19.57 -7.86
C THR A 219 3.34 -18.75 -6.78
N GLU A 220 3.63 -17.49 -7.09
CA GLU A 220 4.15 -16.51 -6.14
C GLU A 220 3.02 -15.63 -5.63
N THR A 221 3.06 -15.26 -4.34
CA THR A 221 2.13 -14.31 -3.75
C THR A 221 2.88 -13.08 -3.25
N PHE A 222 2.36 -11.90 -3.55
CA PHE A 222 2.91 -10.62 -3.10
C PHE A 222 1.84 -9.78 -2.44
N ARG A 223 2.14 -9.25 -1.26
CA ARG A 223 1.35 -8.19 -0.65
C ARG A 223 1.61 -6.87 -1.40
N ALA A 224 0.54 -6.25 -1.90
CA ALA A 224 0.60 -4.93 -2.51
C ALA A 224 0.19 -3.86 -1.49
N LYS A 225 0.33 -2.58 -1.88
CA LYS A 225 0.00 -1.45 -1.00
C LYS A 225 -1.47 -1.50 -0.60
N GLU A 226 -1.70 -1.56 0.70
CA GLU A 226 -3.04 -1.49 1.30
C GLU A 226 -3.57 -0.05 1.31
N TRP A 227 -4.89 0.05 1.32
CA TRP A 227 -5.60 1.30 1.58
C TRP A 227 -6.38 1.14 2.88
N CYS A 228 -6.21 2.07 3.82
CA CYS A 228 -7.01 2.14 5.05
C CYS A 228 -7.53 3.56 5.22
N GLY A 229 -8.81 3.71 5.50
CA GLY A 229 -9.44 5.01 5.72
C GLY A 229 -10.88 4.88 6.21
N SER A 230 -11.45 6.01 6.61
CA SER A 230 -12.85 6.12 6.97
C SER A 230 -13.78 5.94 5.76
N ALA A 231 -15.05 5.68 6.02
CA ALA A 231 -16.07 5.66 4.96
C ALA A 231 -16.14 7.00 4.21
N GLU A 232 -15.89 8.12 4.88
CA GLU A 232 -15.91 9.44 4.24
C GLU A 232 -14.73 9.63 3.29
N GLU A 233 -13.52 9.23 3.70
CA GLU A 233 -12.34 9.23 2.81
C GLU A 233 -12.56 8.32 1.60
N ALA A 234 -13.18 7.15 1.79
CA ALA A 234 -13.57 6.29 0.67
C ALA A 234 -14.56 6.97 -0.29
N ARG A 235 -15.57 7.70 0.21
CA ARG A 235 -16.49 8.49 -0.66
C ARG A 235 -15.75 9.54 -1.46
N HIS A 236 -14.78 10.23 -0.85
CA HIS A 236 -13.97 11.21 -1.56
C HIS A 236 -13.18 10.60 -2.74
N LEU A 237 -12.70 9.35 -2.61
CA LEU A 237 -12.05 8.64 -3.73
C LEU A 237 -13.00 8.42 -4.92
N LEU A 238 -14.28 8.18 -4.65
CA LEU A 238 -15.30 7.95 -5.69
C LEU A 238 -15.72 9.25 -6.39
N THR A 239 -15.88 10.33 -5.63
CA THR A 239 -16.26 11.65 -6.18
C THR A 239 -15.16 12.31 -7.00
N ASN A 240 -13.89 12.17 -6.60
CA ASN A 240 -12.77 12.70 -7.39
C ASN A 240 -12.59 12.00 -8.74
N LYS A 241 -13.08 10.76 -8.90
CA LYS A 241 -13.11 10.07 -10.20
C LYS A 241 -14.16 10.65 -11.16
N SER A 242 -15.23 11.30 -10.66
CA SER A 242 -16.30 11.84 -11.51
C SER A 242 -16.05 13.28 -12.00
N LEU A 243 -15.03 13.95 -11.48
CA LEU A 243 -14.65 15.32 -11.83
C LEU A 243 -13.70 15.39 -13.04
N SER A 244 -13.95 14.59 -14.08
CA SER A 244 -13.51 14.93 -15.44
C SER A 244 -14.61 15.74 -16.14
N ILE A 245 -14.96 16.89 -15.55
CA ILE A 245 -15.79 17.86 -16.27
C ILE A 245 -14.96 18.28 -17.48
N ASN A 246 -15.42 17.87 -18.66
CA ASN A 246 -14.82 18.20 -19.93
C ASN A 246 -14.84 19.73 -20.03
N ILE A 247 -13.71 20.39 -19.75
CA ILE A 247 -13.58 21.85 -19.75
C ILE A 247 -14.04 22.42 -21.10
N LEU A 248 -13.87 21.65 -22.17
CA LEU A 248 -14.40 21.94 -23.50
C LEU A 248 -15.94 22.03 -23.55
N ALA A 249 -16.65 21.13 -22.86
CA ALA A 249 -18.11 21.16 -22.80
C ALA A 249 -18.60 22.36 -21.98
N ALA A 250 -17.92 22.69 -20.88
CA ALA A 250 -18.23 23.89 -20.09
C ALA A 250 -17.97 25.18 -20.90
N PHE A 251 -16.88 25.23 -21.68
CA PHE A 251 -16.59 26.35 -22.59
C PHE A 251 -17.60 26.45 -23.75
N LEU A 252 -18.00 25.33 -24.35
CA LEU A 252 -19.01 25.30 -25.42
C LEU A 252 -20.37 25.80 -24.93
N ILE A 253 -20.78 25.42 -23.71
CA ILE A 253 -22.02 25.90 -23.10
C ILE A 253 -21.95 27.42 -22.84
N LEU A 254 -20.80 27.92 -22.38
CA LEU A 254 -20.57 29.37 -22.16
C LEU A 254 -20.57 30.18 -23.46
N ILE A 255 -20.00 29.63 -24.54
CA ILE A 255 -20.01 30.27 -25.87
C ILE A 255 -21.42 30.27 -26.44
N LEU A 256 -22.14 29.16 -26.37
CA LEU A 256 -23.52 29.07 -26.83
C LEU A 256 -24.45 30.01 -26.05
N ALA A 257 -24.27 30.12 -24.73
CA ALA A 257 -25.04 31.05 -23.91
C ALA A 257 -24.80 32.53 -24.28
N LYS A 258 -23.57 32.90 -24.69
CA LYS A 258 -23.25 34.25 -25.19
C LYS A 258 -23.73 34.54 -26.61
N MET A 259 -24.05 33.51 -27.39
CA MET A 259 -24.59 33.66 -28.75
C MET A 259 -26.12 33.72 -28.77
N LEU A 260 -26.77 33.30 -27.68
CA LEU A 260 -28.23 33.26 -27.51
C LEU A 260 -28.79 34.44 -26.68
N PHE A 261 -27.93 35.27 -26.10
CA PHE A 261 -28.29 36.48 -25.36
C PHE A 261 -27.48 37.70 -25.85
#